data_AF-A0A1Y6F1U7-F1
#
_entry.id   AF-A0A1Y6F1U7-F1
#
_cell.length_a   1.000
_cell.length_b   1.000
_cell.length_c   1.000
_cell.angle_alpha   90.00
_cell.angle_beta   90.00
_cell.angle_gamma   90.00
#
_symmetry.space_group_name_H-M   'P 1'
#
loop_
_entity.id
_entity.type
_entity.pdbx_description
1 polymer ?
#
loop_
_entity_poly.entity_id
_entity_poly.type
_entity_poly.pdbx_seq_one_letter_code
_entity_poly.pdbx_strand_id
1 'polypeptide(L)'
;MGAWGAGSFENDAALDFAGEIESLDDVKAEFAAEGQEKIEADLASRVIVAAECVAAMRGHHNPDMPAGLAERVHGFGKPSIELFDTARNNLSAVMSRSELVDLWTEEGSGEWNRAVTELMERLNKPQGRRSKPKKKAAPTPNLSPCMFCDEPMGEGAFHMIDITIAEDDISTMKKGGWVHLQCLNAALHPRHMMQTWQFDDELLDWVMKKLDLERDGE
;
A
#
# COMPACT_ATOMS: atom_id res chain seq x y z
N MET A 1 12.12 0.34 -22.93
CA MET A 1 12.75 1.20 -21.89
C MET A 1 11.90 1.03 -20.65
N GLY A 2 11.82 -0.22 -20.19
CA GLY A 2 10.83 -0.65 -19.19
C GLY A 2 11.43 -0.67 -17.80
N ALA A 3 10.52 -0.75 -16.83
CA ALA A 3 10.65 -0.46 -15.41
C ALA A 3 12.07 -0.65 -14.80
N TRP A 4 12.69 0.44 -14.35
CA TRP A 4 13.93 0.37 -13.57
C TRP A 4 13.58 0.12 -12.11
N GLY A 5 13.75 -1.14 -11.70
CA GLY A 5 13.62 -1.63 -10.33
C GLY A 5 12.19 -1.68 -9.77
N ALA A 6 11.91 -2.70 -8.95
CA ALA A 6 10.60 -2.91 -8.32
C ALA A 6 10.37 -1.99 -7.11
N GLY A 7 11.44 -1.43 -6.55
CA GLY A 7 11.40 -0.59 -5.36
C GLY A 7 10.91 0.83 -5.59
N SER A 8 10.40 1.45 -4.53
CA SER A 8 9.82 2.81 -4.55
C SER A 8 10.80 3.93 -4.89
N PHE A 9 12.11 3.67 -4.84
CA PHE A 9 13.17 4.64 -5.12
C PHE A 9 14.15 4.13 -6.18
N GLU A 10 13.73 3.21 -7.04
CA GLU A 10 14.60 2.63 -8.08
C GLU A 10 14.33 3.21 -9.48
N ASN A 11 13.20 3.89 -9.66
CA ASN A 11 12.84 4.58 -10.90
C ASN A 11 13.42 6.00 -10.94
N ASP A 12 13.91 6.45 -12.10
CA ASP A 12 14.48 7.80 -12.28
C ASP A 12 13.48 8.90 -11.88
N ALA A 13 12.23 8.83 -12.31
CA ALA A 13 11.20 9.81 -11.95
C ALA A 13 10.90 9.82 -10.44
N ALA A 14 11.06 8.68 -9.77
CA ALA A 14 10.93 8.58 -8.32
C ALA A 14 12.13 9.23 -7.60
N LEU A 15 13.36 8.97 -8.07
CA LEU A 15 14.58 9.53 -7.49
C LEU A 15 14.69 11.05 -7.71
N ASP A 16 14.35 11.53 -8.90
CA ASP A 16 14.30 12.96 -9.21
C ASP A 16 13.33 13.66 -8.27
N PHE A 17 12.11 13.14 -8.16
CA PHE A 17 11.10 13.72 -7.27
C PHE A 17 11.51 13.64 -5.78
N ALA A 18 12.12 12.54 -5.34
CA ALA A 18 12.67 12.44 -3.99
C ALA A 18 13.71 13.55 -3.67
N GLY A 19 14.46 13.97 -4.69
CA GLY A 19 15.39 15.11 -4.64
C GLY A 19 14.70 16.47 -4.58
N GLU A 20 13.55 16.61 -5.25
CA GLU A 20 12.77 17.85 -5.38
C GLU A 20 11.90 18.18 -4.16
N ILE A 21 11.53 17.19 -3.33
CA ILE A 21 10.69 17.42 -2.14
C ILE A 21 11.41 18.30 -1.13
N GLU A 22 10.92 19.53 -0.92
CA GLU A 22 11.39 20.46 0.10
C GLU A 22 10.34 20.70 1.20
N SER A 23 9.07 20.48 0.88
CA SER A 23 7.93 20.78 1.74
C SER A 23 6.84 19.71 1.68
N LEU A 24 5.90 19.79 2.62
CA LEU A 24 4.72 18.92 2.61
C LEU A 24 3.79 19.22 1.43
N ASP A 25 3.82 20.43 0.89
CA ASP A 25 2.95 20.79 -0.24
C ASP A 25 3.43 20.16 -1.55
N ASP A 26 4.74 19.92 -1.70
CA ASP A 26 5.30 19.14 -2.82
C ASP A 26 4.78 17.70 -2.79
N VAL A 27 4.71 17.09 -1.60
CA VAL A 27 4.14 15.74 -1.42
C VAL A 27 2.64 15.72 -1.77
N LYS A 28 1.88 16.73 -1.35
CA LYS A 28 0.43 16.81 -1.63
C LYS A 28 0.14 17.00 -3.12
N ALA A 29 0.99 17.74 -3.83
CA ALA A 29 0.77 18.09 -5.23
C ALA A 29 0.69 16.86 -6.14
N GLU A 30 1.38 15.77 -5.79
CA GLU A 30 1.38 14.53 -6.57
C GLU A 30 0.09 13.71 -6.42
N PHE A 31 -0.74 13.98 -5.41
CA PHE A 31 -1.97 13.22 -5.17
C PHE A 31 -3.17 13.69 -6.02
N ALA A 32 -2.91 13.95 -7.31
CA ALA A 32 -3.92 14.26 -8.32
C ALA A 32 -4.28 13.06 -9.22
N ALA A 33 -3.66 11.90 -8.98
CA ALA A 33 -3.79 10.70 -9.82
C ALA A 33 -5.18 10.05 -9.72
N GLU A 34 -5.88 10.19 -8.59
CA GLU A 34 -7.24 9.66 -8.42
C GLU A 34 -8.23 10.22 -9.47
N GLY A 35 -8.08 11.47 -9.90
CA GLY A 35 -8.95 12.09 -10.91
C GLY A 35 -8.68 11.66 -12.35
N GLN A 36 -7.63 10.87 -12.61
CA GLN A 36 -7.21 10.53 -13.97
C GLN A 36 -7.73 9.15 -14.39
N GLU A 37 -8.19 9.06 -15.64
CA GLU A 37 -8.66 7.80 -16.25
C GLU A 37 -7.50 6.82 -16.45
N LYS A 38 -6.32 7.33 -16.79
CA LYS A 38 -5.07 6.59 -16.89
C LYS A 38 -3.96 7.41 -16.25
N ILE A 39 -3.13 6.77 -15.43
CA ILE A 39 -2.02 7.42 -14.73
C ILE A 39 -0.72 7.06 -15.45
N GLU A 40 -0.01 8.05 -15.96
CA GLU A 40 1.27 7.86 -16.65
C GLU A 40 2.35 7.33 -15.68
N ALA A 41 3.37 6.62 -16.21
CA ALA A 41 4.37 5.93 -15.40
C ALA A 41 5.16 6.86 -14.47
N ASP A 42 5.51 8.06 -14.94
CA ASP A 42 6.25 9.05 -14.15
C ASP A 42 5.41 9.55 -12.97
N LEU A 43 4.16 9.93 -13.22
CA LEU A 43 3.25 10.35 -12.16
C LEU A 43 2.98 9.22 -11.17
N ALA A 44 2.79 7.99 -11.66
CA ALA A 44 2.61 6.82 -10.79
C ALA A 44 3.83 6.59 -9.88
N SER A 45 5.04 6.76 -10.41
CA SER A 45 6.28 6.65 -9.65
C SER A 45 6.39 7.74 -8.57
N ARG A 46 6.01 8.98 -8.90
CA ARG A 46 5.97 10.10 -7.95
C ARG A 46 4.93 9.92 -6.85
N VAL A 47 3.74 9.42 -7.19
CA VAL A 47 2.70 9.07 -6.22
C VAL A 47 3.19 8.00 -5.23
N ILE A 48 3.95 7.00 -5.71
CA ILE A 48 4.56 5.99 -4.83
C ILE A 48 5.52 6.66 -3.83
N VAL A 49 6.39 7.56 -4.26
CA VAL A 49 7.30 8.32 -3.38
C VAL A 49 6.54 9.22 -2.40
N ALA A 50 5.49 9.91 -2.86
CA ALA A 50 4.65 10.74 -2.00
C ALA A 50 3.95 9.89 -0.92
N ALA A 51 3.45 8.71 -1.29
CA ALA A 51 2.87 7.73 -0.37
C ALA A 51 3.91 7.21 0.64
N GLU A 52 5.17 6.97 0.23
CA GLU A 52 6.27 6.62 1.15
C GLU A 52 6.54 7.73 2.17
N CYS A 53 6.49 8.99 1.76
CA CYS A 53 6.62 10.12 2.68
C CYS A 53 5.51 10.09 3.73
N VAL A 54 4.25 9.88 3.32
CA VAL A 54 3.12 9.78 4.26
C VAL A 54 3.28 8.58 5.19
N ALA A 55 3.72 7.41 4.71
CA ALA A 55 4.00 6.24 5.55
C ALA A 55 5.09 6.54 6.59
N ALA A 56 6.17 7.23 6.19
CA ALA A 56 7.24 7.66 7.08
C ALA A 56 6.76 8.69 8.11
N MET A 57 5.93 9.68 7.73
CA MET A 57 5.28 10.61 8.66
C MET A 57 4.37 9.90 9.68
N ARG A 58 3.83 8.73 9.32
CA ARG A 58 3.06 7.84 10.22
C ARG A 58 3.94 6.96 11.12
N GLY A 59 5.26 6.99 10.93
CA GLY A 59 6.25 6.24 11.69
C GLY A 59 6.66 4.90 11.06
N HIS A 60 6.26 4.65 9.81
CA HIS A 60 6.48 3.37 9.10
C HIS A 60 7.30 3.62 7.82
N HIS A 61 8.53 4.12 7.98
CA HIS A 61 9.41 4.43 6.85
C HIS A 61 9.91 3.17 6.13
N ASN A 62 10.14 3.29 4.83
CA ASN A 62 10.85 2.29 4.03
C ASN A 62 12.36 2.36 4.36
N PRO A 63 13.05 1.23 4.65
CA PRO A 63 14.49 1.20 4.86
C PRO A 63 15.32 1.79 3.72
N ASP A 64 14.83 1.70 2.48
CA ASP A 64 15.53 2.19 1.28
C ASP A 64 15.27 3.68 1.00
N MET A 65 14.50 4.35 1.85
CA MET A 65 14.26 5.79 1.73
C MET A 65 15.59 6.56 1.79
N PRO A 66 15.89 7.43 0.81
CA PRO A 66 17.11 8.23 0.83
C PRO A 66 17.24 9.05 2.12
N ALA A 67 18.43 9.04 2.75
CA ALA A 67 18.63 9.66 4.06
C ALA A 67 18.24 11.15 4.10
N GLY A 68 18.54 11.90 3.03
CA GLY A 68 18.15 13.31 2.93
C GLY A 68 16.64 13.51 2.87
N LEU A 69 15.91 12.62 2.18
CA LEU A 69 14.45 12.65 2.17
C LEU A 69 13.89 12.27 3.54
N ALA A 70 14.43 11.24 4.19
CA ALA A 70 13.99 10.81 5.52
C ALA A 70 14.12 11.94 6.56
N GLU A 71 15.22 12.71 6.52
CA GLU A 71 15.42 13.88 7.39
C GLU A 71 14.37 14.98 7.13
N ARG A 72 14.09 15.30 5.85
CA ARG A 72 13.06 16.27 5.47
C ARG A 72 11.67 15.84 5.92
N VAL A 73 11.30 14.59 5.64
CA VAL A 73 10.00 14.02 6.01
C VAL A 73 9.79 14.02 7.53
N HIS A 74 10.86 13.77 8.31
CA HIS A 74 10.79 13.91 9.77
C HIS A 74 10.41 15.33 10.20
N GLY A 75 10.88 16.35 9.47
CA GLY A 75 10.56 17.75 9.69
C GLY A 75 9.11 18.13 9.40
N PHE A 76 8.41 17.39 8.54
CA PHE A 76 7.00 17.68 8.18
C PHE A 76 6.00 17.39 9.30
N GLY A 77 6.37 16.52 10.27
CA GLY A 77 5.50 16.16 11.39
C GLY A 77 4.45 15.07 11.06
N LYS A 78 3.39 15.00 11.87
CA LYS A 78 2.30 14.01 11.71
C LYS A 78 1.38 14.44 10.54
N PRO A 79 0.99 13.54 9.62
CA PRO A 79 0.09 13.91 8.53
C PRO A 79 -1.34 14.09 9.06
N SER A 80 -2.14 14.91 8.39
CA SER A 80 -3.59 14.95 8.64
C SER A 80 -4.24 13.64 8.22
N ILE A 81 -5.42 13.33 8.78
CA ILE A 81 -6.21 12.15 8.39
C ILE A 81 -6.57 12.22 6.91
N GLU A 82 -6.96 13.42 6.44
CA GLU A 82 -7.27 13.69 5.03
C GLU A 82 -6.08 13.36 4.11
N LEU A 83 -4.88 13.87 4.42
CA LEU A 83 -3.69 13.58 3.60
C LEU A 83 -3.39 12.08 3.56
N PHE A 84 -3.56 11.40 4.68
CA PHE A 84 -3.40 9.96 4.76
C PHE A 84 -4.42 9.19 3.90
N ASP A 85 -5.71 9.57 3.97
CA ASP A 85 -6.76 8.99 3.15
C ASP A 85 -6.49 9.21 1.65
N THR A 86 -6.15 10.46 1.28
CA THR A 86 -5.78 10.84 -0.08
C THR A 86 -4.59 10.02 -0.60
N ALA A 87 -3.55 9.81 0.20
CA ALA A 87 -2.39 9.01 -0.18
C ALA A 87 -2.76 7.55 -0.48
N ARG A 88 -3.64 6.95 0.33
CA ARG A 88 -4.13 5.58 0.12
C ARG A 88 -4.96 5.46 -1.15
N ASN A 89 -5.86 6.40 -1.39
CA ASN A 89 -6.72 6.41 -2.58
C ASN A 89 -5.88 6.55 -3.85
N ASN A 90 -4.89 7.46 -3.85
CA ASN A 90 -4.00 7.65 -5.00
C ASN A 90 -3.08 6.43 -5.24
N LEU A 91 -2.53 5.81 -4.18
CA LEU A 91 -1.76 4.58 -4.34
C LEU A 91 -2.63 3.43 -4.88
N SER A 92 -3.86 3.29 -4.40
CA SER A 92 -4.81 2.30 -4.93
C SER A 92 -5.13 2.55 -6.41
N ALA A 93 -5.26 3.81 -6.82
CA ALA A 93 -5.43 4.19 -8.23
C ALA A 93 -4.19 3.78 -9.05
N VAL A 94 -2.98 4.04 -8.56
CA VAL A 94 -1.74 3.58 -9.21
C VAL A 94 -1.71 2.06 -9.36
N MET A 95 -2.08 1.30 -8.31
CA MET A 95 -2.11 -0.16 -8.34
C MET A 95 -3.13 -0.74 -9.32
N SER A 96 -4.12 0.03 -9.77
CA SER A 96 -5.23 -0.47 -10.59
C SER A 96 -5.23 0.03 -12.05
N ARG A 97 -4.80 1.28 -12.29
CA ARG A 97 -4.94 1.95 -13.59
C ARG A 97 -3.75 2.80 -14.03
N SER A 98 -2.55 2.54 -13.51
CA SER A 98 -1.34 3.19 -14.01
C SER A 98 -0.70 2.47 -15.18
N GLU A 99 0.07 3.20 -15.98
CA GLU A 99 0.97 2.63 -16.98
C GLU A 99 2.03 1.71 -16.35
N LEU A 100 2.41 1.92 -15.08
CA LEU A 100 3.30 0.97 -14.37
C LEU A 100 2.69 -0.43 -14.29
N VAL A 101 1.38 -0.54 -14.09
CA VAL A 101 0.66 -1.83 -14.10
C VAL A 101 0.80 -2.51 -15.47
N ASP A 102 0.69 -1.73 -16.54
CA ASP A 102 0.85 -2.23 -17.91
C ASP A 102 2.30 -2.70 -18.16
N LEU A 103 3.30 -1.88 -17.79
CA LEU A 103 4.72 -2.19 -17.96
C LEU A 103 5.14 -3.46 -17.20
N TRP A 104 4.75 -3.59 -15.92
CA TRP A 104 5.10 -4.76 -15.11
C TRP A 104 4.34 -6.02 -15.51
N THR A 105 3.22 -5.88 -16.22
CA THR A 105 2.52 -7.03 -16.82
C THR A 105 3.40 -7.69 -17.90
N GLU A 106 4.18 -6.92 -18.64
CA GLU A 106 5.04 -7.42 -19.72
C GLU A 106 6.38 -7.98 -19.21
N GLU A 107 6.94 -7.43 -18.13
CA GLU A 107 8.30 -7.75 -17.65
C GLU A 107 8.37 -8.78 -16.52
N GLY A 108 7.26 -9.02 -15.82
CA GLY A 108 7.20 -9.89 -14.64
C GLY A 108 7.03 -9.07 -13.37
N SER A 109 5.83 -9.10 -12.81
CA SER A 109 5.37 -8.15 -11.80
C SER A 109 5.56 -8.58 -10.35
N GLY A 110 6.08 -9.79 -10.11
CA GLY A 110 6.07 -10.38 -8.76
C GLY A 110 6.74 -9.50 -7.70
N GLU A 111 7.90 -8.91 -8.01
CA GLU A 111 8.62 -8.04 -7.07
C GLU A 111 7.94 -6.68 -6.92
N TRP A 112 7.48 -6.07 -8.02
CA TRP A 112 6.78 -4.79 -7.97
C TRP A 112 5.46 -4.92 -7.19
N ASN A 113 4.66 -5.96 -7.45
CA ASN A 113 3.44 -6.26 -6.72
C ASN A 113 3.71 -6.40 -5.22
N ARG A 114 4.82 -7.04 -4.82
CA ARG A 114 5.23 -7.11 -3.40
C ARG A 114 5.54 -5.73 -2.84
N ALA A 115 6.36 -4.95 -3.53
CA ALA A 115 6.79 -3.63 -3.08
C ALA A 115 5.60 -2.67 -2.86
N VAL A 116 4.67 -2.59 -3.83
CA VAL A 116 3.49 -1.72 -3.70
C VAL A 116 2.48 -2.26 -2.68
N THR A 117 2.38 -3.58 -2.51
CA THR A 117 1.56 -4.19 -1.45
C THR A 117 2.13 -3.86 -0.07
N GLU A 118 3.45 -3.96 0.09
CA GLU A 118 4.13 -3.63 1.35
C GLU A 118 3.92 -2.16 1.71
N LEU A 119 4.03 -1.24 0.75
CA LEU A 119 3.73 0.18 0.96
C LEU A 119 2.29 0.40 1.42
N MET A 120 1.31 -0.23 0.76
CA MET A 120 -0.09 -0.15 1.18
C MET A 120 -0.29 -0.72 2.60
N GLU A 121 0.38 -1.82 2.95
CA GLU A 121 0.35 -2.37 4.31
C GLU A 121 0.97 -1.41 5.34
N ARG A 122 2.10 -0.75 5.02
CA ARG A 122 2.72 0.26 5.89
C ARG A 122 1.81 1.47 6.09
N LEU A 123 1.13 1.94 5.05
CA LEU A 123 0.13 3.00 5.17
C LEU A 123 -1.04 2.59 6.07
N ASN A 124 -1.54 1.37 5.92
CA ASN A 124 -2.64 0.83 6.72
C ASN A 124 -2.30 0.66 8.20
N LYS A 125 -1.02 0.63 8.59
CA LYS A 125 -0.65 0.53 10.00
C LYS A 125 -1.17 1.77 10.77
N PRO A 126 -1.65 1.59 12.01
CA PRO A 126 -2.02 2.70 12.86
C PRO A 126 -0.85 3.67 13.00
N GLN A 127 -1.16 4.97 13.13
CA GLN A 127 -0.14 5.99 13.40
C GLN A 127 0.71 5.56 14.59
N GLY A 128 2.03 5.50 14.41
CA GLY A 128 2.96 5.16 15.49
C GLY A 128 2.76 6.10 16.67
N ARG A 129 2.19 5.60 17.77
CA ARG A 129 2.05 6.39 19.00
C ARG A 129 3.43 6.52 19.64
N ARG A 130 3.85 7.77 19.92
CA ARG A 130 5.01 8.07 20.78
C ARG A 130 4.83 7.63 22.25
N SER A 131 3.71 7.00 22.61
CA SER A 131 3.39 6.60 24.00
C SER A 131 3.93 5.21 24.33
N LYS A 132 4.44 5.04 25.56
CA LYS A 132 4.84 3.74 26.13
C LYS A 132 3.81 2.65 25.79
N PRO A 133 4.23 1.50 25.27
CA PRO A 133 3.31 0.44 24.87
C PRO A 133 2.49 0.02 26.10
N LYS A 134 1.16 0.16 26.03
CA LYS A 134 0.30 -0.64 26.92
C LYS A 134 0.65 -2.10 26.60
N LYS A 135 1.04 -2.89 27.61
CA LYS A 135 1.21 -4.34 27.48
C LYS A 135 -0.13 -4.96 27.08
N LYS A 136 -0.49 -4.91 25.80
CA LYS A 136 -1.40 -5.90 25.21
C LYS A 136 -0.60 -7.20 25.17
N ALA A 137 -1.23 -8.32 25.51
CA ALA A 137 -0.63 -9.62 25.28
C ALA A 137 -0.20 -9.67 23.81
N ALA A 138 1.06 -10.03 23.54
CA ALA A 138 1.52 -10.20 22.18
C ALA A 138 0.55 -11.20 21.50
N PRO A 139 -0.01 -10.86 20.33
CA PRO A 139 -0.87 -11.79 19.63
C PRO A 139 -0.11 -13.10 19.42
N THR A 140 -0.73 -14.24 19.74
CA THR A 140 -0.10 -15.54 19.52
C THR A 140 0.20 -15.66 18.02
N PRO A 141 1.46 -15.94 17.62
CA PRO A 141 1.80 -15.99 16.21
C PRO A 141 1.10 -17.17 15.54
N ASN A 142 0.61 -16.97 14.32
CA ASN A 142 0.12 -18.07 13.50
C ASN A 142 1.35 -18.78 12.89
N LEU A 143 1.57 -20.02 13.34
CA LEU A 143 2.68 -20.87 12.89
C LEU A 143 2.34 -21.67 11.63
N SER A 144 1.13 -21.51 11.09
CA SER A 144 0.78 -22.16 9.82
C SER A 144 1.68 -21.63 8.71
N PRO A 145 2.20 -22.49 7.82
CA PRO A 145 3.03 -22.05 6.72
C PRO A 145 2.20 -21.32 5.67
N CYS A 146 2.77 -20.29 5.08
CA CYS A 146 2.24 -19.65 3.88
C CYS A 146 2.33 -20.62 2.71
N MET A 147 1.24 -20.78 1.95
CA MET A 147 1.17 -21.73 0.83
C MET A 147 2.12 -21.40 -0.34
N PHE A 148 2.74 -20.22 -0.35
CA PHE A 148 3.61 -19.73 -1.42
C PHE A 148 5.10 -19.74 -1.06
N CYS A 149 5.46 -19.41 0.19
CA CYS A 149 6.86 -19.31 0.63
C CYS A 149 7.25 -20.28 1.74
N ASP A 150 6.31 -21.08 2.26
CA ASP A 150 6.48 -22.01 3.40
C ASP A 150 6.93 -21.37 4.73
N GLU A 151 7.09 -20.05 4.79
CA GLU A 151 7.39 -19.32 6.01
C GLU A 151 6.14 -19.20 6.91
N PRO A 152 6.30 -19.14 8.24
CA PRO A 152 5.18 -18.96 9.16
C PRO A 152 4.48 -17.62 8.91
N MET A 153 3.15 -17.63 9.07
CA MET A 153 2.32 -16.43 8.93
C MET A 153 2.70 -15.29 9.90
N GLY A 154 3.32 -15.59 11.04
CA GLY A 154 3.91 -14.60 11.95
C GLY A 154 2.89 -13.97 12.89
N GLU A 155 3.07 -12.70 13.23
CA GLU A 155 2.18 -11.92 14.10
C GLU A 155 1.34 -10.94 13.26
N GLY A 156 0.03 -10.82 13.52
CA GLY A 156 -0.82 -9.79 12.93
C GLY A 156 -2.00 -10.31 12.13
N ALA A 157 -2.29 -9.62 11.01
CA ALA A 157 -3.37 -9.99 10.11
C ALA A 157 -2.92 -11.14 9.20
N PHE A 158 -3.74 -12.18 9.10
CA PHE A 158 -3.48 -13.36 8.27
C PHE A 158 -4.58 -13.48 7.23
N HIS A 159 -4.21 -13.85 6.01
CA HIS A 159 -5.15 -14.05 4.91
C HIS A 159 -5.24 -15.54 4.61
N MET A 160 -6.43 -15.97 4.22
CA MET A 160 -6.69 -17.33 3.79
C MET A 160 -7.39 -17.26 2.44
N ILE A 161 -6.94 -18.07 1.49
CA ILE A 161 -7.56 -18.21 0.19
C ILE A 161 -8.14 -19.61 0.08
N ASP A 162 -9.39 -19.69 -0.39
CA ASP A 162 -10.07 -20.94 -0.72
C ASP A 162 -10.47 -20.92 -2.19
N ILE A 163 -10.02 -21.93 -2.93
CA ILE A 163 -10.39 -22.21 -4.31
C ILE A 163 -11.45 -23.31 -4.28
N THR A 164 -12.63 -22.99 -4.80
CA THR A 164 -13.71 -23.98 -4.95
C THR A 164 -13.65 -24.57 -6.36
N ILE A 165 -13.44 -25.88 -6.44
CA ILE A 165 -13.36 -26.65 -7.67
C ILE A 165 -14.68 -27.41 -7.80
N ALA A 166 -15.46 -27.11 -8.84
CA ALA A 166 -16.61 -27.93 -9.20
C ALA A 166 -16.12 -29.15 -9.98
N GLU A 167 -16.35 -30.35 -9.45
CA GLU A 167 -15.99 -31.60 -10.13
C GLU A 167 -17.10 -32.05 -11.10
N ASP A 168 -18.35 -31.74 -10.75
CA ASP A 168 -19.55 -31.87 -11.58
C ASP A 168 -20.63 -30.84 -11.15
N ASP A 169 -21.85 -30.95 -11.69
CA ASP A 169 -22.95 -30.01 -11.44
C ASP A 169 -23.45 -29.97 -9.96
N ILE A 170 -22.97 -30.87 -9.10
CA ILE A 170 -23.49 -31.05 -7.72
C ILE A 170 -22.40 -31.17 -6.66
N SER A 171 -21.17 -31.51 -7.03
CA SER A 171 -20.05 -31.72 -6.11
C SER A 171 -19.00 -30.63 -6.27
N THR A 172 -18.58 -30.10 -5.12
CA THR A 172 -17.49 -29.13 -5.06
C THR A 172 -16.45 -29.55 -4.03
N MET A 173 -15.18 -29.37 -4.36
CA MET A 173 -14.05 -29.52 -3.45
C MET A 173 -13.47 -28.14 -3.17
N LYS A 174 -13.14 -27.86 -1.90
CA LYS A 174 -12.36 -26.68 -1.54
C LYS A 174 -10.89 -27.05 -1.35
N LYS A 175 -10.01 -26.27 -1.96
CA LYS A 175 -8.56 -26.31 -1.71
C LYS A 175 -8.10 -24.91 -1.33
N GLY A 176 -7.37 -24.78 -0.25
CA GLY A 176 -6.99 -23.48 0.28
C GLY A 176 -5.93 -23.56 1.34
N GLY A 177 -5.45 -22.40 1.76
CA GLY A 177 -4.38 -22.28 2.74
C GLY A 177 -4.17 -20.85 3.19
N TRP A 178 -3.30 -20.71 4.20
CA TRP A 178 -2.85 -19.42 4.69
C TRP A 178 -1.86 -18.79 3.71
N VAL A 179 -1.95 -17.47 3.54
CA VAL A 179 -1.13 -16.72 2.58
C VAL A 179 -0.73 -15.37 3.17
N HIS A 180 0.53 -14.97 3.01
CA HIS A 180 0.88 -13.55 3.14
C HIS A 180 0.29 -12.79 1.96
N LEU A 181 -0.28 -11.60 2.20
CA LEU A 181 -0.86 -10.79 1.14
C LEU A 181 0.16 -10.44 0.06
N GLN A 182 1.40 -10.14 0.46
CA GLN A 182 2.52 -9.89 -0.45
C GLN A 182 2.83 -11.10 -1.34
N CYS A 183 2.81 -12.33 -0.78
CA CYS A 183 3.03 -13.54 -1.56
C CYS A 183 1.89 -13.81 -2.53
N LEU A 184 0.64 -13.61 -2.10
CA LEU A 184 -0.53 -13.73 -2.96
C LEU A 184 -0.46 -12.72 -4.11
N ASN A 185 -0.24 -11.44 -3.81
CA ASN A 185 -0.17 -10.39 -4.84
C ASN A 185 1.02 -10.58 -5.78
N ALA A 186 2.15 -11.11 -5.31
CA ALA A 186 3.28 -11.48 -6.17
C ALA A 186 2.92 -12.53 -7.23
N ALA A 187 1.98 -13.42 -6.91
CA ALA A 187 1.52 -14.48 -7.81
C ALA A 187 0.33 -14.04 -8.69
N LEU A 188 -0.33 -12.93 -8.34
CA LEU A 188 -1.45 -12.39 -9.10
C LEU A 188 -0.97 -11.48 -10.23
N HIS A 189 -1.80 -11.38 -11.27
CA HIS A 189 -1.66 -10.34 -12.27
C HIS A 189 -1.77 -8.95 -11.60
N PRO A 190 -0.96 -7.94 -11.97
CA PRO A 190 -0.97 -6.59 -11.38
C PRO A 190 -2.36 -5.96 -11.26
N ARG A 191 -3.16 -6.07 -12.32
CA ARG A 191 -4.57 -5.58 -12.36
C ARG A 191 -5.53 -6.24 -11.38
N HIS A 192 -5.13 -7.36 -10.77
CA HIS A 192 -5.99 -8.19 -9.92
C HIS A 192 -5.41 -8.35 -8.51
N MET A 193 -4.43 -7.53 -8.13
CA MET A 193 -3.92 -7.48 -6.76
C MET A 193 -5.06 -7.21 -5.76
N MET A 194 -5.01 -7.91 -4.64
CA MET A 194 -5.93 -7.69 -3.53
C MET A 194 -5.40 -6.61 -2.62
N GLN A 195 -6.27 -5.67 -2.25
CA GLN A 195 -5.94 -4.61 -1.30
C GLN A 195 -6.78 -4.78 -0.04
N THR A 196 -6.12 -4.78 1.12
CA THR A 196 -6.82 -4.74 2.40
C THR A 196 -6.94 -3.30 2.85
N TRP A 197 -8.16 -2.86 3.18
CA TRP A 197 -8.40 -1.52 3.72
C TRP A 197 -8.62 -1.62 5.22
N GLN A 198 -7.67 -1.09 6.00
CA GLN A 198 -7.83 -0.98 7.44
C GLN A 198 -8.30 0.42 7.79
N PHE A 199 -9.28 0.51 8.69
CA PHE A 199 -9.76 1.78 9.19
C PHE A 199 -9.58 1.77 10.70
N ASP A 200 -8.78 2.71 11.22
CA ASP A 200 -8.74 2.96 12.65
C ASP A 200 -9.93 3.84 13.06
N ASP A 201 -10.24 3.89 14.36
CA ASP A 201 -11.40 4.64 14.87
C ASP A 201 -11.37 6.12 14.45
N GLU A 202 -10.16 6.72 14.36
CA GLU A 202 -9.97 8.12 13.98
C GLU A 202 -10.34 8.34 12.50
N LEU A 203 -9.91 7.43 11.62
CA LEU A 203 -10.25 7.44 10.20
C LEU A 203 -11.74 7.17 9.97
N LEU A 204 -12.32 6.18 10.67
CA LEU A 204 -13.75 5.88 10.56
C LEU A 204 -14.61 7.09 10.93
N ASP A 205 -14.32 7.73 12.06
CA ASP A 205 -15.05 8.92 12.51
C ASP A 205 -14.95 10.06 11.49
N TRP A 206 -13.78 10.24 10.86
CA TRP A 206 -13.57 11.25 9.83
C TRP A 206 -14.34 10.93 8.54
N VAL A 207 -14.24 9.70 8.03
CA VAL A 207 -14.94 9.26 6.80
C VAL A 207 -16.46 9.37 6.99
N MET A 208 -17.00 8.95 8.13
CA MET A 208 -18.43 9.05 8.41
C MET A 208 -18.92 10.50 8.41
N LYS A 209 -18.16 11.42 9.02
CA LYS A 209 -18.47 12.86 8.99
C LYS A 209 -18.43 13.42 7.58
N LYS A 210 -17.44 13.02 6.77
CA LYS A 210 -17.32 13.45 5.37
C LYS A 210 -18.55 13.02 4.55
N LEU A 211 -18.96 11.75 4.68
CA LEU A 211 -20.13 11.22 3.99
C LEU A 211 -21.44 11.89 4.43
N ASP A 212 -21.59 12.22 5.72
CA ASP A 212 -22.75 12.96 6.20
C ASP A 212 -22.80 14.38 5.60
N LEU A 213 -21.65 15.07 5.50
CA LEU A 213 -21.57 16.40 4.87
C LEU A 213 -21.88 16.38 3.38
N GLU A 214 -21.42 15.35 2.66
CA GLU A 214 -21.73 15.17 1.24
C GLU A 214 -23.23 14.92 1.02
N ARG A 215 -23.86 14.10 1.88
CA ARG A 215 -25.31 13.85 1.82
C ARG A 215 -26.15 15.09 2.14
N ASP A 216 -25.70 15.92 3.08
CA ASP A 216 -26.43 17.12 3.50
C ASP A 216 -26.18 18.32 2.56
N GLY A 217 -25.21 18.21 1.64
CA GLY A 217 -24.84 19.23 0.65
C GLY A 217 -25.39 19.00 -0.77
N GLU A 218 -26.08 17.89 -1.01
CA GLU A 218 -26.87 17.59 -2.22
C GLU A 218 -28.35 17.99 -2.07
#